data_AF-A0A1Q3H6H8-F1
#
_entry.id   AF-A0A1Q3H6H8-F1
#
_cell.length_a   1.000
_cell.length_b   1.000
_cell.length_c   1.000
_cell.angle_alpha   90.00
_cell.angle_beta   90.00
_cell.angle_gamma   90.00
#
_symmetry.space_group_name_H-M   'P 1'
#
loop_
_entity.id
_entity.type
_entity.pdbx_description
1 polymer ?
#
loop_
_entity_poly.entity_id
_entity_poly.type
_entity_poly.pdbx_seq_one_letter_code
_entity_poly.pdbx_strand_id
1 'polypeptide(L)'
;MTHVEWRFLRGWSADEVLVRLERASTLPLNFEAAEEEMTLDNGWNQVESQAIIARDRPGAPIAEDAFDKLKHALVYYGFSDPRVVYGHFDAALPMQDRPVLLELKSMGLSYLCPVRIGAIRSEQQDERTVYGFRIDTLLGHIEAGREWFLLSKDHGSGELRFHIKASWREGQFPNWWSRLGFTLLGRRYQRAWHHMAHARLRELLRTGRLDRHPDAEALVHAHLKVDEKPVQFYSQKSLGRRLGGVEQESEHMRRDALLNTVGFGVLAGMRSFSAPAFLSHQLAQAPVDAPKGRVHALASERNSRVLTVLAAGELVADKLPWVPARISPPSLVARALSGALAGAAVAAPHQRMTVGRALLGAAAAVASSFAFYKLRQLATRDWGVPNVVAGLVEDAVALAIGNRLLARIG
;
A
#
# COMPACT_ATOMS: atom_id res chain seq x y z
N MET A 1 29.18 -0.67 6.57
CA MET A 1 27.76 -0.98 6.92
C MET A 1 27.21 0.19 7.71
N THR A 2 26.46 1.10 7.10
CA THR A 2 25.78 2.18 7.85
C THR A 2 24.46 1.64 8.35
N HIS A 3 24.45 1.17 9.60
CA HIS A 3 23.25 0.71 10.28
C HIS A 3 22.27 1.87 10.49
N VAL A 4 20.97 1.59 10.50
CA VAL A 4 19.95 2.57 10.89
C VAL A 4 20.19 3.03 12.32
N GLU A 5 20.28 4.33 12.51
CA GLU A 5 20.49 4.93 13.81
C GLU A 5 19.15 5.20 14.51
N TRP A 6 19.09 4.90 15.81
CA TRP A 6 17.87 5.05 16.60
C TRP A 6 18.15 5.34 18.06
N ARG A 7 17.15 5.91 18.74
CA ARG A 7 17.14 6.19 20.18
C ARG A 7 15.81 5.79 20.80
N PHE A 8 15.83 5.56 22.11
CA PHE A 8 14.64 5.31 22.91
C PHE A 8 14.48 6.43 23.95
N LEU A 9 13.30 7.05 23.97
CA LEU A 9 12.87 8.12 24.87
C LEU A 9 13.75 9.39 24.84
N ARG A 10 14.61 9.54 23.83
CA ARG A 10 15.48 10.69 23.62
C ARG A 10 15.48 11.08 22.14
N GLY A 11 15.46 12.38 21.87
CA GLY A 11 15.66 12.95 20.55
C GLY A 11 17.15 13.05 20.17
N TRP A 12 17.42 13.75 19.07
CA TRP A 12 18.76 14.05 18.58
C TRP A 12 19.10 15.52 18.86
N SER A 13 20.34 15.81 19.25
CA SER A 13 20.78 17.20 19.35
C SER A 13 21.03 17.80 17.96
N ALA A 14 21.02 19.13 17.85
CA ALA A 14 21.29 19.82 16.60
C ALA A 14 22.67 19.44 16.02
N ASP A 15 23.71 19.42 16.85
CA ASP A 15 25.07 19.04 16.43
C ASP A 15 25.13 17.61 15.87
N GLU A 16 24.43 16.68 16.51
CA GLU A 16 24.39 15.28 16.07
C GLU A 16 23.68 15.11 14.73
N VAL A 17 22.63 15.89 14.51
CA VAL A 17 21.89 15.93 13.25
C VAL A 17 22.76 16.52 12.15
N LEU A 18 23.43 17.65 12.40
CA LEU A 18 24.29 18.31 11.41
C LEU A 18 25.39 17.39 10.89
N VAL A 19 26.10 16.69 11.80
CA VAL A 19 27.14 15.72 11.43
C VAL A 19 26.58 14.60 10.54
N ARG A 20 25.34 14.15 10.79
CA ARG A 20 24.71 13.09 10.00
C ARG A 20 24.16 13.60 8.68
N LEU A 21 23.73 14.87 8.63
CA LEU A 21 23.22 15.51 7.43
C LEU A 21 24.35 15.66 6.42
N GLU A 22 25.53 16.07 6.88
CA GLU A 22 26.74 16.13 6.06
C GLU A 22 27.09 14.75 5.50
N ARG A 23 27.08 13.70 6.34
CA ARG A 23 27.31 12.32 5.88
C ARG A 23 26.29 11.87 4.84
N ALA A 24 25.01 12.22 5.02
CA ALA A 24 23.93 11.84 4.12
C ALA A 24 24.13 12.34 2.68
N SER A 25 24.84 13.45 2.48
CA SER A 25 25.18 13.97 1.14
C SER A 25 25.97 12.97 0.28
N THR A 26 26.74 12.08 0.92
CA THR A 26 27.61 11.11 0.24
C THR A 26 27.00 9.70 0.14
N LEU A 27 25.88 9.44 0.81
CA LEU A 27 25.30 8.10 0.86
C LEU A 27 24.63 7.74 -0.46
N PRO A 28 24.82 6.51 -0.97
CA PRO A 28 24.09 6.04 -2.14
C PRO A 28 22.64 5.72 -1.78
N LEU A 29 21.80 5.57 -2.82
CA LEU A 29 20.46 4.98 -2.67
C LEU A 29 20.57 3.58 -2.05
N ASN A 30 19.57 3.17 -1.27
CA ASN A 30 19.48 1.80 -0.75
C ASN A 30 18.66 0.85 -1.66
N PHE A 31 18.43 1.27 -2.91
CA PHE A 31 17.75 0.52 -3.95
C PHE A 31 18.23 0.95 -5.34
N GLU A 32 17.99 0.08 -6.34
CA GLU A 32 18.43 0.30 -7.74
C GLU A 32 17.26 0.37 -8.74
N ALA A 33 16.04 0.01 -8.32
CA ALA A 33 14.89 -0.10 -9.23
C ALA A 33 14.44 1.25 -9.82
N ALA A 34 14.17 1.24 -11.12
CA ALA A 34 13.50 2.35 -11.81
C ALA A 34 12.03 2.48 -11.37
N GLU A 35 11.44 3.67 -11.55
CA GLU A 35 10.09 3.96 -11.02
C GLU A 35 9.02 3.02 -11.56
N GLU A 36 9.12 2.70 -12.85
CA GLU A 36 8.20 1.84 -13.59
C GLU A 36 8.29 0.38 -13.13
N GLU A 37 9.43 -0.01 -12.58
CA GLU A 37 9.68 -1.35 -12.04
C GLU A 37 9.22 -1.47 -10.59
N MET A 38 8.93 -0.36 -9.89
CA MET A 38 8.53 -0.38 -8.48
C MET A 38 7.06 -0.76 -8.29
N THR A 39 6.74 -1.98 -8.72
CA THR A 39 5.39 -2.55 -8.71
C THR A 39 5.21 -3.63 -7.65
N LEU A 40 3.95 -3.92 -7.31
CA LEU A 40 3.58 -5.04 -6.43
C LEU A 40 4.17 -6.37 -6.88
N ASP A 41 4.25 -6.56 -8.20
CA ASP A 41 4.74 -7.79 -8.82
C ASP A 41 6.25 -7.93 -8.63
N ASN A 42 6.97 -6.81 -8.69
CA ASN A 42 8.41 -6.74 -8.44
C ASN A 42 8.75 -6.61 -6.94
N GLY A 43 7.76 -6.81 -6.07
CA GLY A 43 7.97 -6.89 -4.63
C GLY A 43 7.96 -5.56 -3.88
N TRP A 44 7.40 -4.52 -4.47
CA TRP A 44 7.24 -3.19 -3.88
C TRP A 44 5.83 -2.99 -3.34
N ASN A 45 5.69 -2.30 -2.22
CA ASN A 45 4.42 -1.79 -1.74
C ASN A 45 4.10 -0.48 -2.46
N GLN A 46 2.82 -0.20 -2.68
CA GLN A 46 2.35 1.05 -3.28
C GLN A 46 1.32 1.70 -2.37
N VAL A 47 1.52 2.98 -2.07
CA VAL A 47 0.58 3.77 -1.27
C VAL A 47 0.30 5.07 -2.01
N GLU A 48 -0.97 5.44 -2.06
CA GLU A 48 -1.45 6.65 -2.69
C GLU A 48 -2.48 7.31 -1.78
N SER A 49 -2.32 8.60 -1.51
CA SER A 49 -3.34 9.38 -0.81
C SER A 49 -3.53 10.74 -1.46
N GLN A 50 -4.78 11.11 -1.70
CA GLN A 50 -5.14 12.29 -2.45
C GLN A 50 -6.36 12.98 -1.84
N ALA A 51 -6.30 14.32 -1.75
CA ALA A 51 -7.42 15.13 -1.29
C ALA A 51 -7.41 16.52 -1.93
N ILE A 52 -8.60 17.08 -2.14
CA ILE A 52 -8.76 18.52 -2.30
C ILE A 52 -8.47 19.17 -0.95
N ILE A 53 -7.50 20.07 -0.92
CA ILE A 53 -7.08 20.80 0.29
C ILE A 53 -7.79 22.15 0.37
N ALA A 54 -8.02 22.80 -0.77
CA ALA A 54 -8.74 24.07 -0.85
C ALA A 54 -9.27 24.29 -2.27
N ARG A 55 -10.06 25.35 -2.43
CA ARG A 55 -10.42 25.91 -3.72
C ARG A 55 -10.03 27.38 -3.72
N ASP A 56 -9.22 27.78 -4.67
CA ASP A 56 -8.81 29.15 -4.90
C ASP A 56 -9.57 29.75 -6.10
N ARG A 57 -9.24 30.97 -6.50
CA ARG A 57 -9.76 31.60 -7.71
C ARG A 57 -9.33 30.80 -8.95
N PRO A 58 -10.22 30.63 -9.95
CA PRO A 58 -9.87 30.10 -11.26
C PRO A 58 -8.72 30.88 -11.91
N GLY A 59 -7.96 30.19 -12.76
CA GLY A 59 -6.76 30.70 -13.43
C GLY A 59 -5.46 30.10 -12.89
N ALA A 60 -4.37 30.42 -13.57
CA ALA A 60 -3.02 30.01 -13.17
C ALA A 60 -2.66 30.53 -11.77
N PRO A 61 -1.71 29.87 -11.05
CA PRO A 61 -1.21 30.39 -9.79
C PRO A 61 -0.59 31.78 -9.94
N ILE A 62 -0.84 32.63 -8.95
CA ILE A 62 -0.20 33.95 -8.83
C ILE A 62 0.52 34.03 -7.48
N ALA A 63 1.46 34.97 -7.36
CA ALA A 63 2.20 35.17 -6.11
C ALA A 63 1.24 35.40 -4.92
N GLU A 64 1.57 34.81 -3.78
CA GLU A 64 0.82 34.90 -2.51
C GLU A 64 -0.60 34.28 -2.51
N ASP A 65 -1.00 33.62 -3.59
CA ASP A 65 -2.25 32.86 -3.64
C ASP A 65 -2.17 31.58 -2.77
N ALA A 66 -3.28 30.84 -2.69
CA ALA A 66 -3.30 29.64 -1.86
C ALA A 66 -2.37 28.53 -2.41
N PHE A 67 -2.15 28.47 -3.73
CA PHE A 67 -1.20 27.54 -4.33
C PHE A 67 0.24 27.89 -3.95
N ASP A 68 0.63 29.17 -4.02
CA ASP A 68 1.98 29.62 -3.65
C ASP A 68 2.27 29.39 -2.15
N LYS A 69 1.29 29.64 -1.27
CA LYS A 69 1.38 29.32 0.16
C LYS A 69 1.56 27.82 0.43
N LEU A 70 0.78 26.98 -0.25
CA LEU A 70 0.90 25.52 -0.14
C LEU A 70 2.22 25.01 -0.73
N LYS A 71 2.68 25.59 -1.84
CA LYS A 71 3.99 25.31 -2.44
C LYS A 71 5.10 25.62 -1.45
N HIS A 72 5.07 26.80 -0.82
CA HIS A 72 6.01 27.17 0.23
C HIS A 72 5.96 26.16 1.40
N ALA A 73 4.77 25.79 1.87
CA ALA A 73 4.62 24.76 2.89
C ALA A 73 5.23 23.41 2.49
N LEU A 74 5.12 23.04 1.22
CA LEU A 74 5.69 21.81 0.68
C LEU A 74 7.23 21.85 0.73
N VAL A 75 7.82 22.93 0.21
CA VAL A 75 9.29 23.13 0.18
C VAL A 75 9.91 23.06 1.58
N TYR A 76 9.20 23.54 2.59
CA TYR A 76 9.67 23.56 3.99
C TYR A 76 9.08 22.43 4.86
N TYR A 77 8.59 21.35 4.26
CA TYR A 77 8.05 20.19 4.99
C TYR A 77 6.92 20.53 5.99
N GLY A 78 6.21 21.64 5.79
CA GLY A 78 5.12 22.10 6.66
C GLY A 78 3.93 21.13 6.73
N PHE A 79 3.77 20.28 5.70
CA PHE A 79 2.82 19.17 5.70
C PHE A 79 3.20 18.05 6.68
N SER A 80 4.47 17.91 7.09
CA SER A 80 4.87 16.83 7.99
C SER A 80 4.59 17.19 9.45
N ASP A 81 3.97 16.27 10.20
CA ASP A 81 3.75 16.47 11.63
C ASP A 81 4.99 16.05 12.44
N PRO A 82 5.61 16.96 13.22
CA PRO A 82 6.85 16.70 13.97
C PRO A 82 6.71 15.64 15.07
N ARG A 83 5.47 15.27 15.45
CA ARG A 83 5.19 14.16 16.38
C ARG A 83 5.38 12.79 15.73
N VAL A 84 5.42 12.73 14.39
CA VAL A 84 5.55 11.49 13.63
C VAL A 84 6.80 11.50 12.76
N VAL A 85 6.99 12.54 11.94
CA VAL A 85 8.15 12.68 11.05
C VAL A 85 8.63 14.13 11.09
N TYR A 86 9.88 14.32 11.47
CA TYR A 86 10.53 15.63 11.43
C TYR A 86 11.65 15.63 10.39
N GLY A 87 11.68 16.61 9.49
CA GLY A 87 12.73 16.73 8.49
C GLY A 87 13.86 17.65 8.96
N HIS A 88 15.10 17.21 8.86
CA HIS A 88 16.27 18.07 9.07
C HIS A 88 16.96 18.29 7.73
N PHE A 89 17.07 19.53 7.28
CA PHE A 89 17.72 19.87 6.00
C PHE A 89 18.22 21.31 5.97
N ASP A 90 19.34 21.54 5.29
CA ASP A 90 19.84 22.90 5.05
C ASP A 90 19.03 23.58 3.94
N ALA A 91 18.33 24.66 4.30
CA ALA A 91 17.51 25.42 3.37
C ALA A 91 18.34 26.25 2.38
N ALA A 92 19.62 26.51 2.66
CA ALA A 92 20.52 27.24 1.78
C ALA A 92 20.97 26.42 0.57
N LEU A 93 20.97 25.08 0.68
CA LEU A 93 21.30 24.20 -0.44
C LEU A 93 20.17 24.20 -1.49
N PRO A 94 20.48 24.04 -2.79
CA PRO A 94 19.45 23.80 -3.81
C PRO A 94 18.53 22.64 -3.42
N MET A 95 17.27 22.68 -3.88
CA MET A 95 16.31 21.64 -3.52
C MET A 95 16.61 20.31 -4.22
N GLN A 96 17.05 20.33 -5.48
CA GLN A 96 17.44 19.13 -6.22
C GLN A 96 18.70 18.53 -5.58
N ASP A 97 18.71 17.22 -5.38
CA ASP A 97 19.78 16.45 -4.73
C ASP A 97 20.08 16.82 -3.27
N ARG A 98 19.22 17.64 -2.63
CA ARG A 98 19.39 18.02 -1.23
C ARG A 98 19.31 16.79 -0.31
N PRO A 99 20.30 16.56 0.57
CA PRO A 99 20.16 15.57 1.62
C PRO A 99 19.16 16.05 2.67
N VAL A 100 18.34 15.13 3.15
CA VAL A 100 17.38 15.37 4.25
C VAL A 100 17.50 14.21 5.22
N LEU A 101 17.53 14.51 6.52
CA LEU A 101 17.41 13.49 7.57
C LEU A 101 15.99 13.50 8.12
N LEU A 102 15.27 12.41 7.95
CA LEU A 102 13.97 12.21 8.54
C LEU A 102 14.13 11.60 9.92
N GLU A 103 13.63 12.28 10.94
CA GLU A 103 13.48 11.73 12.28
C GLU A 103 12.08 11.12 12.42
N LEU A 104 12.01 9.80 12.31
CA LEU A 104 10.77 9.03 12.40
C LEU A 104 10.51 8.64 13.85
N LYS A 105 9.39 9.11 14.41
CA LYS A 105 9.03 8.95 15.82
C LYS A 105 7.85 8.00 15.98
N SER A 106 8.04 6.94 16.77
CA SER A 106 6.99 5.97 17.08
C SER A 106 7.20 5.32 18.43
N MET A 107 6.19 5.35 19.30
CA MET A 107 6.19 4.70 20.63
C MET A 107 7.46 4.94 21.46
N GLY A 108 7.96 6.19 21.45
CA GLY A 108 9.19 6.57 22.17
C GLY A 108 10.49 6.25 21.43
N LEU A 109 10.44 5.55 20.30
CA LEU A 109 11.59 5.36 19.41
C LEU A 109 11.71 6.56 18.47
N SER A 110 12.95 6.99 18.23
CA SER A 110 13.31 8.00 17.24
C SER A 110 14.36 7.41 16.31
N TYR A 111 14.01 7.19 15.04
CA TYR A 111 14.91 6.70 14.00
C TYR A 111 15.39 7.86 13.14
N LEU A 112 16.68 7.91 12.85
CA LEU A 112 17.23 8.89 11.92
C LEU A 112 17.47 8.23 10.57
N CYS A 113 16.77 8.73 9.55
CA CYS A 113 16.57 8.06 8.28
C CYS A 113 16.96 9.01 7.14
N PRO A 114 18.11 8.77 6.47
CA PRO A 114 18.59 9.64 5.42
C PRO A 114 17.82 9.43 4.12
N VAL A 115 17.41 10.54 3.50
CA VAL A 115 16.81 10.59 2.17
C VAL A 115 17.47 11.71 1.36
N ARG A 116 17.19 11.72 0.06
CA ARG A 116 17.58 12.81 -0.84
C ARG A 116 16.39 13.27 -1.64
N ILE A 117 16.32 14.57 -1.96
CA ILE A 117 15.37 15.05 -2.97
C ILE A 117 15.85 14.59 -4.35
N GLY A 118 15.27 13.51 -4.87
CA GLY A 118 15.72 12.90 -6.12
C GLY A 118 15.19 13.58 -7.38
N ALA A 119 14.04 14.23 -7.29
CA ALA A 119 13.44 14.93 -8.43
C ALA A 119 12.53 16.07 -7.96
N ILE A 120 12.40 17.10 -8.80
CA ILE A 120 11.43 18.18 -8.66
C ILE A 120 10.53 18.17 -9.89
N ARG A 121 9.23 18.32 -9.66
CA ARG A 121 8.22 18.50 -10.70
C ARG A 121 7.71 19.93 -10.64
N SER A 122 7.76 20.64 -11.76
CA SER A 122 7.26 22.01 -11.90
C SER A 122 6.72 22.18 -13.31
N GLU A 123 5.42 21.97 -13.48
CA GLU A 123 4.73 21.99 -14.76
C GLU A 123 3.59 23.01 -14.68
N GLN A 124 3.51 23.89 -15.68
CA GLN A 124 2.39 24.82 -15.83
C GLN A 124 1.87 24.68 -17.26
N GLN A 125 0.64 24.19 -17.37
CA GLN A 125 -0.09 23.98 -18.61
C GLN A 125 -1.32 24.89 -18.62
N ASP A 126 -2.02 24.98 -19.76
CA ASP A 126 -3.16 25.89 -19.91
C ASP A 126 -4.28 25.61 -18.89
N GLU A 127 -4.56 24.34 -18.62
CA GLU A 127 -5.66 23.92 -17.73
C GLU A 127 -5.21 23.58 -16.31
N ARG A 128 -3.90 23.38 -16.08
CA ARG A 128 -3.40 22.86 -14.80
C ARG A 128 -1.98 23.26 -14.50
N THR A 129 -1.71 23.56 -13.22
CA THR A 129 -0.35 23.68 -12.68
C THR A 129 -0.07 22.56 -11.69
N VAL A 130 1.13 21.97 -11.74
CA VAL A 130 1.60 20.92 -10.84
C VAL A 130 2.99 21.30 -10.31
N TYR A 131 3.15 21.27 -9.00
CA TYR A 131 4.43 21.42 -8.34
C TYR A 131 4.64 20.33 -7.30
N GLY A 132 5.86 19.80 -7.17
CA GLY A 132 6.15 18.81 -6.17
C GLY A 132 7.59 18.34 -6.19
N PHE A 133 7.90 17.42 -5.29
CA PHE A 133 9.22 16.79 -5.24
C PHE A 133 9.12 15.33 -4.82
N ARG A 134 10.18 14.59 -5.14
CA ARG A 134 10.36 13.20 -4.79
C ARG A 134 11.47 13.06 -3.77
N ILE A 135 11.24 12.29 -2.72
CA ILE A 135 12.29 11.80 -1.84
C ILE A 135 12.70 10.38 -2.26
N ASP A 136 14.00 10.12 -2.28
CA ASP A 136 14.59 8.79 -2.50
C ASP A 136 15.37 8.38 -1.24
N THR A 137 15.15 7.16 -0.77
CA THR A 137 15.79 6.67 0.47
C THR A 137 17.25 6.30 0.27
N LEU A 138 18.09 6.66 1.23
CA LEU A 138 19.53 6.38 1.21
C LEU A 138 19.90 5.19 2.10
N LEU A 139 21.14 4.71 1.98
CA LEU A 139 21.69 3.68 2.86
C LEU A 139 21.59 4.13 4.34
N GLY A 140 21.07 3.27 5.22
CA GLY A 140 20.78 3.63 6.62
C GLY A 140 19.33 4.08 6.86
N HIS A 141 18.45 4.01 5.85
CA HIS A 141 17.00 4.20 6.00
C HIS A 141 16.28 2.87 6.31
N ILE A 142 15.24 2.89 7.16
CA ILE A 142 14.43 1.70 7.54
C ILE A 142 13.54 1.16 6.42
N GLU A 143 13.33 1.98 5.41
CA GLU A 143 12.60 1.66 4.18
C GLU A 143 13.51 1.88 2.97
N ALA A 144 13.25 1.16 1.90
CA ALA A 144 13.87 1.39 0.60
C ALA A 144 12.79 1.78 -0.41
N GLY A 145 12.96 2.89 -1.12
CA GLY A 145 12.05 3.33 -2.16
C GLY A 145 12.01 4.84 -2.38
N ARG A 146 10.90 5.30 -2.95
CA ARG A 146 10.67 6.70 -3.32
C ARG A 146 9.26 7.14 -2.95
N GLU A 147 9.12 8.42 -2.62
CA GLU A 147 7.82 9.03 -2.32
C GLU A 147 7.71 10.42 -2.94
N TRP A 148 6.62 10.65 -3.66
CA TRP A 148 6.27 11.90 -4.30
C TRP A 148 5.28 12.69 -3.45
N PHE A 149 5.52 13.99 -3.32
CA PHE A 149 4.60 14.96 -2.76
C PHE A 149 4.24 15.95 -3.87
N LEU A 150 2.98 15.90 -4.32
CA LEU A 150 2.50 16.66 -5.47
C LEU A 150 1.36 17.58 -5.04
N LEU A 151 1.50 18.86 -5.37
CA LEU A 151 0.45 19.87 -5.29
C LEU A 151 0.00 20.20 -6.71
N SER A 152 -1.30 20.30 -6.94
CA SER A 152 -1.82 20.73 -8.23
C SER A 152 -2.98 21.70 -8.11
N LYS A 153 -3.07 22.64 -9.06
CA LYS A 153 -4.17 23.58 -9.24
C LYS A 153 -4.84 23.30 -10.57
N ASP A 154 -6.14 23.02 -10.54
CA ASP A 154 -6.99 23.02 -11.74
C ASP A 154 -7.42 24.46 -12.04
N HIS A 155 -7.12 24.96 -13.24
CA HIS A 155 -7.32 26.37 -13.58
C HIS A 155 -8.78 26.71 -13.85
N GLY A 156 -9.59 25.76 -14.32
CA GLY A 156 -11.02 26.01 -14.58
C GLY A 156 -11.83 26.13 -13.29
N SER A 157 -11.58 25.22 -12.35
CA SER A 157 -12.34 25.07 -11.11
C SER A 157 -11.71 25.76 -9.90
N GLY A 158 -10.41 26.09 -9.97
CA GLY A 158 -9.61 26.60 -8.87
C GLY A 158 -9.27 25.55 -7.80
N GLU A 159 -9.56 24.26 -8.02
CA GLU A 159 -9.29 23.21 -7.04
C GLU A 159 -7.80 23.01 -6.79
N LEU A 160 -7.42 23.03 -5.52
CA LEU A 160 -6.07 22.74 -5.04
C LEU A 160 -6.05 21.35 -4.42
N ARG A 161 -5.24 20.47 -5.00
CA ARG A 161 -5.17 19.06 -4.64
C ARG A 161 -3.77 18.68 -4.20
N PHE A 162 -3.68 18.03 -3.05
CA PHE A 162 -2.45 17.42 -2.57
C PHE A 162 -2.52 15.91 -2.78
N HIS A 163 -1.41 15.34 -3.25
CA HIS A 163 -1.29 13.96 -3.64
C HIS A 163 0.07 13.42 -3.17
N ILE A 164 0.04 12.38 -2.33
CA ILE A 164 1.21 11.62 -1.92
C ILE A 164 1.21 10.27 -2.64
N LYS A 165 2.32 9.91 -3.29
CA LYS A 165 2.49 8.62 -3.96
C LYS A 165 3.82 7.99 -3.55
N ALA A 166 3.77 6.84 -2.88
CA ALA A 166 4.93 6.13 -2.40
C ALA A 166 5.04 4.74 -3.03
N SER A 167 6.25 4.40 -3.46
CA SER A 167 6.63 3.03 -3.83
C SER A 167 7.80 2.61 -2.96
N TRP A 168 7.59 1.62 -2.09
CA TRP A 168 8.58 1.29 -1.06
C TRP A 168 8.58 -0.18 -0.68
N ARG A 169 9.66 -0.65 -0.04
CA ARG A 169 9.76 -1.96 0.59
C ARG A 169 10.49 -1.85 1.91
N GLU A 170 10.37 -2.89 2.73
CA GLU A 170 11.11 -3.00 3.99
C GLU A 170 12.62 -2.87 3.73
N GLY A 171 13.27 -1.92 4.40
CA GLY A 171 14.71 -1.69 4.34
C GLY A 171 15.46 -2.54 5.36
N GLN A 172 16.60 -2.04 5.82
CA GLN A 172 17.38 -2.69 6.87
C GLN A 172 16.90 -2.19 8.24
N PHE A 173 16.79 -3.10 9.20
CA PHE A 173 16.45 -2.74 10.58
C PHE A 173 17.66 -2.97 11.49
N PRO A 174 17.83 -2.15 12.53
CA PRO A 174 18.97 -2.28 13.44
C PRO A 174 18.90 -3.56 14.29
N ASN A 175 17.70 -4.10 14.49
CA ASN A 175 17.48 -5.31 15.29
C ASN A 175 16.15 -6.01 14.89
N TRP A 176 16.00 -7.28 15.28
CA TRP A 176 14.85 -8.09 14.88
C TRP A 176 13.52 -7.60 15.49
N TRP A 177 13.54 -7.00 16.68
CA TRP A 177 12.33 -6.57 17.37
C TRP A 177 11.77 -5.26 16.79
N SER A 178 12.62 -4.33 16.34
CA SER A 178 12.17 -3.14 15.61
C SER A 178 11.57 -3.51 14.26
N ARG A 179 12.15 -4.52 13.59
CA ARG A 179 11.58 -5.12 12.39
C ARG A 179 10.18 -5.69 12.62
N LEU A 180 10.00 -6.41 13.74
CA LEU A 180 8.70 -6.95 14.14
C LEU A 180 7.72 -5.82 14.47
N GLY A 181 8.14 -4.81 15.23
CA GLY A 181 7.34 -3.63 15.55
C GLY A 181 6.87 -2.89 14.29
N PHE A 182 7.78 -2.67 13.33
CA PHE A 182 7.45 -2.07 12.03
C PHE A 182 6.48 -2.95 11.22
N THR A 183 6.68 -4.26 11.21
CA THR A 183 5.74 -5.20 10.58
C THR A 183 4.32 -5.11 11.17
N LEU A 184 4.20 -4.89 12.48
CA LEU A 184 2.90 -4.84 13.16
C LEU A 184 2.24 -3.45 13.11
N LEU A 185 3.04 -2.38 13.16
CA LEU A 185 2.55 -1.01 13.39
C LEU A 185 2.92 -0.01 12.29
N GLY A 186 3.93 -0.30 11.47
CA GLY A 186 4.46 0.63 10.46
C GLY A 186 3.37 1.15 9.53
N ARG A 187 2.54 0.26 8.98
CA ARG A 187 1.39 0.62 8.14
C ARG A 187 0.41 1.58 8.82
N ARG A 188 0.18 1.41 10.13
CA ARG A 188 -0.73 2.27 10.90
C ARG A 188 -0.15 3.67 11.07
N TYR A 189 1.16 3.77 11.30
CA TYR A 189 1.86 5.05 11.44
C TYR A 189 2.04 5.78 10.10
N GLN A 190 2.35 5.06 9.02
CA GLN A 190 2.39 5.62 7.65
C GLN A 190 1.04 6.24 7.28
N ARG A 191 -0.06 5.50 7.49
CA ARG A 191 -1.41 6.00 7.25
C ARG A 191 -1.74 7.24 8.09
N ALA A 192 -1.43 7.18 9.39
CA ALA A 192 -1.64 8.31 10.28
C ALA A 192 -0.92 9.56 9.76
N TRP A 193 0.33 9.41 9.36
CA TRP A 193 1.12 10.50 8.82
C TRP A 193 0.54 11.06 7.51
N HIS A 194 0.11 10.22 6.55
CA HIS A 194 -0.59 10.68 5.34
C HIS A 194 -1.84 11.50 5.67
N HIS A 195 -2.72 10.97 6.52
CA HIS A 195 -3.93 11.69 6.95
C HIS A 195 -3.62 13.03 7.62
N MET A 196 -2.61 13.06 8.49
CA MET A 196 -2.18 14.27 9.16
C MET A 196 -1.59 15.29 8.18
N ALA A 197 -0.85 14.84 7.15
CA ALA A 197 -0.30 15.74 6.15
C ALA A 197 -1.38 16.52 5.39
N HIS A 198 -2.43 15.83 4.94
CA HIS A 198 -3.59 16.47 4.32
C HIS A 198 -4.30 17.45 5.27
N ALA A 199 -4.48 17.07 6.54
CA ALA A 199 -5.08 17.94 7.56
C ALA A 199 -4.23 19.19 7.84
N ARG A 200 -2.90 19.07 7.87
CA ARG A 200 -1.96 20.19 8.14
C ARG A 200 -2.00 21.23 7.05
N LEU A 201 -1.99 20.82 5.79
CA LEU A 201 -2.09 21.75 4.67
C LEU A 201 -3.44 22.49 4.66
N ARG A 202 -4.52 21.81 5.03
CA ARG A 202 -5.84 22.44 5.19
C ARG A 202 -5.85 23.49 6.31
N GLU A 203 -5.28 23.13 7.45
CA GLU A 203 -5.22 24.02 8.62
C GLU A 203 -4.32 25.23 8.39
N LEU A 204 -3.23 25.06 7.63
CA LEU A 204 -2.36 26.15 7.19
C LEU A 204 -3.14 27.20 6.42
N LEU A 205 -3.93 26.81 5.43
CA LEU A 205 -4.72 27.75 4.65
C LEU A 205 -5.83 28.41 5.48
N ARG A 206 -6.39 27.69 6.45
CA ARG A 206 -7.42 28.24 7.34
C ARG A 206 -6.87 29.30 8.29
N THR A 207 -5.66 29.11 8.81
CA THR A 207 -5.06 29.97 9.85
C THR A 207 -4.09 31.01 9.30
N GLY A 208 -3.56 30.80 8.10
CA GLY A 208 -2.56 31.67 7.47
C GLY A 208 -1.21 31.71 8.17
N ARG A 209 -0.95 30.83 9.16
CA ARG A 209 0.27 30.86 9.99
C ARG A 209 1.15 29.64 9.75
N LEU A 210 2.41 29.91 9.39
CA LEU A 210 3.52 28.96 9.45
C LEU A 210 4.47 29.44 10.56
N ASP A 211 4.19 29.13 11.84
CA ASP A 211 5.03 29.62 12.94
C ASP A 211 6.41 28.94 12.94
N ARG A 212 7.52 29.69 12.95
CA ARG A 212 8.88 29.11 12.98
C ARG A 212 9.17 28.43 14.32
N HIS A 213 9.85 27.29 14.31
CA HIS A 213 10.38 26.68 15.54
C HIS A 213 11.40 27.62 16.21
N PRO A 214 11.33 27.86 17.53
CA PRO A 214 12.18 28.85 18.22
C PRO A 214 13.68 28.49 18.22
N ASP A 215 14.05 27.23 18.01
CA ASP A 215 15.45 26.75 18.03
C ASP A 215 16.13 26.67 16.64
N ALA A 216 15.61 27.32 15.60
CA ALA A 216 16.06 27.13 14.22
C ALA A 216 16.48 28.44 13.52
N GLU A 217 17.71 28.92 13.77
CA GLU A 217 18.36 29.89 12.86
C GLU A 217 18.81 29.24 11.54
N ALA A 218 18.88 27.91 11.50
CA ALA A 218 18.91 27.08 10.30
C ALA A 218 18.07 25.83 10.58
N LEU A 219 17.43 25.23 9.56
CA LEU A 219 16.49 24.08 9.65
C LEU A 219 15.04 24.47 10.07
N VAL A 220 14.35 25.26 9.24
CA VAL A 220 13.00 25.80 9.56
C VAL A 220 11.89 24.78 9.27
N HIS A 221 11.11 24.44 10.31
CA HIS A 221 9.76 23.87 10.20
C HIS A 221 8.73 24.85 10.73
N ALA A 222 7.52 24.76 10.17
CA ALA A 222 6.36 25.51 10.61
C ALA A 222 5.48 24.72 11.58
N HIS A 223 5.24 25.28 12.77
CA HIS A 223 4.40 24.73 13.81
C HIS A 223 2.91 24.97 13.49
N LEU A 224 2.32 24.06 12.71
CA LEU A 224 0.86 24.00 12.57
C LEU A 224 0.29 23.07 13.64
N LYS A 225 -0.59 23.58 14.51
CA LYS A 225 -1.37 22.75 15.43
C LYS A 225 -2.57 22.15 14.69
N VAL A 226 -2.37 21.01 14.03
CA VAL A 226 -3.51 20.16 13.66
C VAL A 226 -4.02 19.48 14.91
N ASP A 227 -5.33 19.67 15.15
CA ASP A 227 -6.19 19.11 16.21
C ASP A 227 -5.46 18.12 17.14
N GLU A 228 -5.39 18.43 18.44
CA GLU A 228 -4.49 17.81 19.47
C GLU A 228 -4.69 16.29 19.69
N LYS A 229 -5.48 15.62 18.85
CA LYS A 229 -5.75 14.20 18.90
C LYS A 229 -4.46 13.38 18.79
N PRO A 230 -4.35 12.28 19.56
CA PRO A 230 -3.22 11.37 19.46
C PRO A 230 -3.08 10.79 18.04
N VAL A 231 -1.84 10.56 17.60
CA VAL A 231 -1.48 9.99 16.28
C VAL A 231 -2.26 8.71 15.97
N GLN A 232 -2.58 7.92 17.01
CA GLN A 232 -3.33 6.67 16.90
C GLN A 232 -4.73 6.87 16.29
N PHE A 233 -5.37 8.03 16.47
CA PHE A 233 -6.67 8.33 15.88
C PHE A 233 -6.57 8.46 14.36
N TYR A 234 -5.51 9.09 13.85
CA TYR A 234 -5.24 9.21 12.43
C TYR A 234 -4.85 7.87 11.78
N SER A 235 -4.39 6.89 12.58
CA SER A 235 -4.07 5.54 12.08
C SER A 235 -5.28 4.68 11.71
N GLN A 236 -6.46 5.03 12.25
CA GLN A 236 -7.70 4.31 11.99
C GLN A 236 -8.22 4.63 10.59
N LYS A 237 -8.57 3.61 9.81
CA LYS A 237 -8.91 3.79 8.38
C LYS A 237 -10.12 4.72 8.18
N SER A 238 -11.24 4.49 8.88
CA SER A 238 -12.44 5.32 8.73
C SER A 238 -12.34 6.67 9.42
N LEU A 239 -11.97 6.68 10.71
CA LEU A 239 -11.89 7.90 11.52
C LEU A 239 -10.75 8.81 11.05
N GLY A 240 -9.57 8.24 10.79
CA GLY A 240 -8.42 8.96 10.27
C GLY A 240 -8.67 9.56 8.89
N ARG A 241 -9.33 8.84 7.98
CA ARG A 241 -9.69 9.37 6.66
C ARG A 241 -10.63 10.57 6.77
N ARG A 242 -11.60 10.53 7.69
CA ARG A 242 -12.50 11.66 7.97
C ARG A 242 -11.76 12.85 8.58
N LEU A 243 -10.96 12.63 9.62
CA LEU A 243 -10.17 13.70 10.27
C LEU A 243 -9.14 14.30 9.31
N GLY A 244 -8.50 13.44 8.55
CA GLY A 244 -7.52 13.76 7.53
C GLY A 244 -8.15 14.32 6.27
N GLY A 245 -9.48 14.31 6.10
CA GLY A 245 -10.21 14.73 4.91
C GLY A 245 -9.71 14.12 3.60
N VAL A 246 -9.27 12.86 3.62
CA VAL A 246 -8.70 12.18 2.46
C VAL A 246 -9.79 11.62 1.57
N GLU A 247 -9.82 12.09 0.32
CA GLU A 247 -10.85 11.75 -0.65
C GLU A 247 -10.59 10.38 -1.25
N GLN A 248 -9.36 10.12 -1.68
CA GLN A 248 -8.94 8.86 -2.28
C GLN A 248 -7.69 8.34 -1.57
N GLU A 249 -7.72 7.08 -1.16
CA GLU A 249 -6.61 6.41 -0.49
C GLU A 249 -6.53 4.99 -1.05
N SER A 250 -5.36 4.61 -1.58
CA SER A 250 -5.08 3.25 -2.01
C SER A 250 -3.81 2.75 -1.32
N GLU A 251 -3.88 1.52 -0.79
CA GLU A 251 -2.74 0.88 -0.12
C GLU A 251 -2.65 -0.55 -0.60
N HIS A 252 -1.67 -0.81 -1.46
CA HIS A 252 -1.42 -2.13 -1.99
C HIS A 252 -0.13 -2.68 -1.40
N MET A 253 -0.26 -3.67 -0.53
CA MET A 253 0.89 -4.28 0.14
C MET A 253 1.25 -5.60 -0.56
N ARG A 254 2.55 -5.83 -0.76
CA ARG A 254 3.05 -7.10 -1.31
C ARG A 254 2.56 -8.30 -0.50
N ARG A 255 2.59 -8.19 0.84
CA ARG A 255 2.14 -9.26 1.75
C ARG A 255 0.67 -9.57 1.55
N ASP A 256 -0.18 -8.55 1.42
CA ASP A 256 -1.62 -8.74 1.20
C ASP A 256 -1.86 -9.40 -0.17
N ALA A 257 -1.14 -8.98 -1.22
CA ALA A 257 -1.22 -9.60 -2.54
C ALA A 257 -0.80 -11.09 -2.53
N LEU A 258 0.29 -11.43 -1.82
CA LEU A 258 0.75 -12.81 -1.66
C LEU A 258 -0.24 -13.65 -0.84
N LEU A 259 -0.74 -13.13 0.28
CA LEU A 259 -1.73 -13.81 1.12
C LEU A 259 -3.05 -14.02 0.36
N ASN A 260 -3.46 -13.05 -0.45
CA ASN A 260 -4.62 -13.20 -1.31
C ASN A 260 -4.37 -14.27 -2.37
N THR A 261 -3.21 -14.25 -3.04
CA THR A 261 -2.82 -15.28 -4.04
C THR A 261 -2.88 -16.69 -3.44
N VAL A 262 -2.28 -16.87 -2.26
CA VAL A 262 -2.34 -18.15 -1.53
C VAL A 262 -3.76 -18.47 -1.12
N GLY A 263 -4.54 -17.50 -0.61
CA GLY A 263 -5.93 -17.69 -0.22
C GLY A 263 -6.83 -18.16 -1.36
N PHE A 264 -6.70 -17.57 -2.55
CA PHE A 264 -7.42 -18.02 -3.74
C PHE A 264 -6.93 -19.38 -4.24
N GLY A 265 -5.63 -19.66 -4.14
CA GLY A 265 -5.11 -21.01 -4.39
C GLY A 265 -5.70 -22.04 -3.41
N VAL A 266 -5.79 -21.71 -2.13
CA VAL A 266 -6.43 -22.54 -1.10
C VAL A 266 -7.90 -22.78 -1.43
N LEU A 267 -8.66 -21.75 -1.83
CA LEU A 267 -10.04 -21.90 -2.28
C LEU A 267 -10.17 -22.81 -3.51
N ALA A 268 -9.27 -22.66 -4.50
CA ALA A 268 -9.21 -23.55 -5.66
C ALA A 268 -8.91 -25.00 -5.27
N GLY A 269 -8.05 -25.20 -4.26
CA GLY A 269 -7.74 -26.53 -3.72
C GLY A 269 -8.91 -27.14 -2.94
N MET A 270 -9.69 -26.32 -2.23
CA MET A 270 -10.92 -26.76 -1.57
C MET A 270 -12.01 -27.12 -2.59
N ARG A 271 -12.17 -26.31 -3.64
CA ARG A 271 -13.16 -26.49 -4.72
C ARG A 271 -12.63 -25.94 -6.05
N SER A 272 -12.54 -26.80 -7.06
CA SER A 272 -11.86 -26.53 -8.32
C SER A 272 -12.49 -25.38 -9.10
N PHE A 273 -13.80 -25.20 -9.01
CA PHE A 273 -14.56 -24.20 -9.77
C PHE A 273 -14.99 -22.97 -8.95
N SER A 274 -14.78 -22.97 -7.63
CA SER A 274 -15.14 -21.80 -6.80
C SER A 274 -14.24 -20.60 -7.12
N ALA A 275 -12.91 -20.78 -7.15
CA ALA A 275 -11.98 -19.68 -7.41
C ALA A 275 -12.16 -19.01 -8.80
N PRO A 276 -12.37 -19.74 -9.92
CA PRO A 276 -12.63 -19.14 -11.24
C PRO A 276 -14.00 -18.46 -11.34
N ALA A 277 -15.04 -19.00 -10.70
CA ALA A 277 -16.37 -18.38 -10.67
C ALA A 277 -16.36 -17.05 -9.90
N PHE A 278 -15.71 -17.02 -8.73
CA PHE A 278 -15.53 -15.78 -7.96
C PHE A 278 -14.74 -14.73 -8.73
N LEU A 279 -13.64 -15.13 -9.38
CA LEU A 279 -12.82 -14.22 -10.17
C LEU A 279 -13.58 -13.66 -11.38
N SER A 280 -14.32 -14.50 -12.12
CA SER A 280 -15.05 -14.08 -13.31
C SER A 280 -16.22 -13.15 -12.97
N HIS A 281 -16.89 -13.36 -11.83
CA HIS A 281 -17.89 -12.42 -11.32
C HIS A 281 -17.27 -11.07 -10.94
N GLN A 282 -16.09 -11.05 -10.33
CA GLN A 282 -15.39 -9.82 -9.94
C GLN A 282 -14.91 -9.03 -11.16
N LEU A 283 -14.34 -9.71 -12.16
CA LEU A 283 -13.89 -9.10 -13.41
C LEU A 283 -15.04 -8.55 -14.27
N ALA A 284 -16.26 -9.12 -14.14
CA ALA A 284 -17.45 -8.64 -14.84
C ALA A 284 -18.07 -7.37 -14.22
N GLN A 285 -17.79 -7.08 -12.94
CA GLN A 285 -18.31 -5.91 -12.23
C GLN A 285 -17.35 -4.71 -12.25
N ALA A 286 -16.07 -4.92 -12.56
CA ALA A 286 -15.12 -3.83 -12.79
C ALA A 286 -15.19 -3.38 -14.27
N PRO A 287 -15.24 -2.07 -14.58
CA PRO A 287 -15.06 -1.60 -15.94
C PRO A 287 -13.60 -1.81 -16.32
N VAL A 288 -13.29 -2.95 -16.93
CA VAL A 288 -11.93 -3.30 -17.34
C VAL A 288 -11.73 -2.89 -18.79
N ASP A 289 -11.05 -1.76 -19.02
CA ASP A 289 -10.38 -1.48 -20.29
C ASP A 289 -9.14 -2.40 -20.38
N ALA A 290 -9.37 -3.70 -20.59
CA ALA A 290 -8.31 -4.67 -20.83
C ALA A 290 -8.01 -4.75 -22.33
N PRO A 291 -6.73 -4.68 -22.75
CA PRO A 291 -6.33 -5.03 -24.11
C PRO A 291 -6.90 -6.41 -24.46
N LYS A 292 -7.41 -6.57 -25.70
CA LYS A 292 -7.98 -7.84 -26.18
C LYS A 292 -6.99 -8.99 -25.91
N GLY A 293 -7.32 -9.86 -24.96
CA GLY A 293 -6.43 -10.93 -24.46
C GLY A 293 -7.13 -11.91 -23.51
N ARG A 294 -6.38 -12.89 -22.97
CA ARG A 294 -6.90 -14.00 -22.14
C ARG A 294 -7.70 -13.57 -20.90
N VAL A 295 -7.44 -12.36 -20.38
CA VAL A 295 -8.16 -11.77 -19.24
C VAL A 295 -9.56 -11.28 -19.65
N HIS A 296 -9.71 -10.73 -20.86
CA HIS A 296 -11.01 -10.33 -21.42
C HIS A 296 -11.93 -11.54 -21.64
N ALA A 297 -11.37 -12.71 -21.94
CA ALA A 297 -12.16 -13.94 -22.02
C ALA A 297 -12.77 -14.31 -20.65
N LEU A 298 -12.06 -14.11 -19.54
CA LEU A 298 -12.57 -14.38 -18.19
C LEU A 298 -13.55 -13.31 -17.67
N ALA A 299 -13.44 -12.08 -18.17
CA ALA A 299 -14.35 -10.98 -17.83
C ALA A 299 -15.68 -11.00 -18.62
N SER A 300 -15.81 -11.87 -19.63
CA SER A 300 -17.03 -11.99 -20.43
C SER A 300 -18.19 -12.55 -19.58
N GLU A 301 -19.35 -11.87 -19.60
CA GLU A 301 -20.59 -12.31 -18.92
C GLU A 301 -20.94 -13.78 -19.19
N ARG A 302 -20.71 -14.23 -20.43
CA ARG A 302 -20.99 -15.62 -20.83
C ARG A 302 -20.11 -16.61 -20.09
N ASN A 303 -18.82 -16.32 -19.94
CA ASN A 303 -17.87 -17.19 -19.25
C ASN A 303 -18.07 -17.14 -17.73
N SER A 304 -18.47 -15.99 -17.18
CA SER A 304 -18.88 -15.86 -15.77
C SER A 304 -20.08 -16.73 -15.42
N ARG A 305 -21.13 -16.72 -16.26
CA ARG A 305 -22.29 -17.58 -16.09
C ARG A 305 -21.93 -19.06 -16.23
N VAL A 306 -21.11 -19.44 -17.20
CA VAL A 306 -20.66 -20.83 -17.38
C VAL A 306 -19.83 -21.31 -16.19
N LEU A 307 -18.86 -20.52 -15.71
CA LEU A 307 -18.02 -20.87 -14.56
C LEU A 307 -18.86 -20.95 -13.27
N THR A 308 -19.84 -20.07 -13.10
CA THR A 308 -20.78 -20.13 -11.97
C THR A 308 -21.63 -21.39 -12.00
N VAL A 309 -22.13 -21.80 -13.18
CA VAL A 309 -22.87 -23.06 -13.36
C VAL A 309 -21.96 -24.28 -13.11
N LEU A 310 -20.70 -24.26 -13.57
CA LEU A 310 -19.74 -25.33 -13.27
C LEU A 310 -19.40 -25.41 -11.78
N ALA A 311 -19.30 -24.27 -11.09
CA ALA A 311 -19.12 -24.20 -9.63
C ALA A 311 -20.32 -24.76 -8.86
N ALA A 312 -21.54 -24.44 -9.30
CA ALA A 312 -22.76 -25.04 -8.77
C ALA A 312 -22.85 -26.55 -9.09
N GLY A 313 -22.36 -26.97 -10.25
CA GLY A 313 -22.25 -28.36 -10.65
C GLY A 313 -21.28 -29.17 -9.77
N GLU A 314 -20.14 -28.58 -9.39
CA GLU A 314 -19.16 -29.21 -8.48
C GLU A 314 -19.75 -29.44 -7.08
N LEU A 315 -20.58 -28.51 -6.62
CA LEU A 315 -21.34 -28.56 -5.37
C LEU A 315 -22.31 -29.77 -5.30
N VAL A 316 -22.91 -30.13 -6.44
CA VAL A 316 -23.82 -31.27 -6.57
C VAL A 316 -23.03 -32.56 -6.83
N ALA A 317 -21.96 -32.48 -7.62
CA ALA A 317 -21.12 -33.62 -7.97
C ALA A 317 -20.39 -34.22 -6.75
N ASP A 318 -19.95 -33.41 -5.79
CA ASP A 318 -19.25 -33.88 -4.56
C ASP A 318 -20.11 -34.83 -3.69
N LYS A 319 -21.41 -34.96 -3.99
CA LYS A 319 -22.35 -35.87 -3.29
C LYS A 319 -22.62 -37.18 -4.04
N LEU A 320 -22.02 -37.37 -5.22
CA LEU A 320 -22.29 -38.53 -6.08
C LEU A 320 -21.18 -39.60 -5.93
N PRO A 321 -21.53 -40.88 -5.78
CA PRO A 321 -20.59 -41.95 -5.45
C PRO A 321 -19.55 -42.27 -6.55
N TRP A 322 -19.70 -41.71 -7.76
CA TRP A 322 -18.82 -41.94 -8.91
C TRP A 322 -17.82 -40.80 -9.19
N VAL A 323 -17.79 -39.76 -8.34
CA VAL A 323 -16.85 -38.65 -8.55
C VAL A 323 -15.44 -39.05 -8.08
N PRO A 324 -14.41 -38.85 -8.92
CA PRO A 324 -13.03 -39.19 -8.58
C PRO A 324 -12.58 -38.49 -7.30
N ALA A 325 -11.75 -39.17 -6.50
CA ALA A 325 -11.21 -38.58 -5.28
C ALA A 325 -10.53 -37.22 -5.54
N ARG A 326 -10.58 -36.32 -4.56
CA ARG A 326 -9.98 -34.97 -4.65
C ARG A 326 -8.47 -34.95 -4.99
N ILE A 327 -7.79 -36.07 -4.75
CA ILE A 327 -6.36 -36.28 -5.06
C ILE A 327 -6.12 -37.05 -6.36
N SER A 328 -7.16 -37.36 -7.13
CA SER A 328 -6.98 -38.02 -8.43
C SER A 328 -6.25 -37.10 -9.41
N PRO A 329 -5.38 -37.64 -10.30
CA PRO A 329 -4.57 -36.81 -11.19
C PRO A 329 -5.37 -35.81 -12.04
N PRO A 330 -6.53 -36.16 -12.66
CA PRO A 330 -7.32 -35.19 -13.42
C PRO A 330 -7.89 -34.06 -12.54
N SER A 331 -8.31 -34.38 -11.32
CA SER A 331 -8.89 -33.43 -10.38
C SER A 331 -7.83 -32.47 -9.82
N LEU A 332 -6.62 -32.97 -9.53
CA LEU A 332 -5.48 -32.15 -9.12
C LEU A 332 -5.01 -31.22 -10.23
N VAL A 333 -4.98 -31.66 -11.49
CA VAL A 333 -4.65 -30.80 -12.64
C VAL A 333 -5.66 -29.67 -12.77
N ALA A 334 -6.97 -29.97 -12.67
CA ALA A 334 -8.01 -28.94 -12.72
C ALA A 334 -7.87 -27.90 -11.58
N ARG A 335 -7.60 -28.35 -10.35
CA ARG A 335 -7.36 -27.47 -9.19
C ARG A 335 -6.10 -26.64 -9.33
N ALA A 336 -5.02 -27.22 -9.85
CA ALA A 336 -3.77 -26.50 -10.11
C ALA A 336 -3.96 -25.41 -11.18
N LEU A 337 -4.70 -25.70 -12.26
CA LEU A 337 -5.03 -24.72 -13.30
C LEU A 337 -5.93 -23.61 -12.77
N SER A 338 -6.93 -23.97 -11.96
CA SER A 338 -7.81 -23.03 -11.26
C SER A 338 -7.04 -22.11 -10.30
N GLY A 339 -6.15 -22.68 -9.47
CA GLY A 339 -5.27 -21.93 -8.58
C GLY A 339 -4.28 -21.04 -9.35
N ALA A 340 -3.74 -21.52 -10.47
CA ALA A 340 -2.88 -20.73 -11.34
C ALA A 340 -3.61 -19.52 -11.92
N LEU A 341 -4.83 -19.73 -12.42
CA LEU A 341 -5.66 -18.69 -13.01
C LEU A 341 -6.05 -17.64 -11.97
N ALA A 342 -6.52 -18.08 -10.81
CA ALA A 342 -6.91 -17.21 -9.72
C ALA A 342 -5.71 -16.44 -9.15
N GLY A 343 -4.58 -17.11 -8.91
CA GLY A 343 -3.35 -16.48 -8.44
C GLY A 343 -2.79 -15.45 -9.41
N ALA A 344 -2.83 -15.74 -10.71
CA ALA A 344 -2.39 -14.81 -11.75
C ALA A 344 -3.30 -13.58 -11.89
N ALA A 345 -4.57 -13.67 -11.47
CA ALA A 345 -5.57 -12.63 -11.63
C ALA A 345 -5.83 -11.78 -10.37
N VAL A 346 -5.38 -12.23 -9.19
CA VAL A 346 -5.30 -11.39 -7.97
C VAL A 346 -4.38 -10.16 -8.18
N ALA A 347 -3.58 -10.17 -9.25
CA ALA A 347 -2.82 -9.03 -9.76
C ALA A 347 -3.71 -8.06 -10.56
N ALA A 348 -4.44 -7.15 -9.92
CA ALA A 348 -4.93 -5.94 -10.61
C ALA A 348 -5.08 -4.78 -9.61
N PRO A 349 -4.44 -3.64 -9.89
CA PRO A 349 -5.06 -2.66 -10.79
C PRO A 349 -4.30 -2.38 -12.10
N HIS A 350 -3.09 -2.92 -12.31
CA HIS A 350 -2.32 -2.72 -13.55
C HIS A 350 -2.00 -4.07 -14.19
N GLN A 351 -2.59 -4.28 -15.36
CA GLN A 351 -2.87 -5.57 -16.00
C GLN A 351 -1.63 -6.29 -16.55
N ARG A 352 -0.93 -7.07 -15.72
CA ARG A 352 -0.05 -8.16 -16.21
C ARG A 352 -0.23 -9.40 -15.34
N MET A 353 -0.68 -10.49 -15.96
CA MET A 353 -0.70 -11.80 -15.29
C MET A 353 0.75 -12.25 -15.05
N THR A 354 1.18 -12.34 -13.80
CA THR A 354 2.54 -12.75 -13.46
C THR A 354 2.63 -14.28 -13.36
N VAL A 355 3.58 -14.89 -14.09
CA VAL A 355 3.84 -16.35 -14.04
C VAL A 355 4.16 -16.81 -12.62
N GLY A 356 4.93 -16.02 -11.85
CA GLY A 356 5.26 -16.35 -10.46
C GLY A 356 4.04 -16.49 -9.55
N ARG A 357 3.03 -15.62 -9.69
CA ARG A 357 1.78 -15.70 -8.91
C ARG A 357 0.89 -16.85 -9.37
N ALA A 358 0.90 -17.16 -10.66
CA ALA A 358 0.24 -18.35 -11.19
C ALA A 358 0.82 -19.63 -10.56
N LEU A 359 2.15 -19.76 -10.54
CA LEU A 359 2.81 -20.91 -9.92
C LEU A 359 2.53 -20.99 -8.41
N LEU A 360 2.55 -19.85 -7.70
CA LEU A 360 2.22 -19.81 -6.28
C LEU A 360 0.77 -20.24 -6.01
N GLY A 361 -0.19 -19.75 -6.81
CA GLY A 361 -1.60 -20.12 -6.70
C GLY A 361 -1.83 -21.61 -7.00
N ALA A 362 -1.17 -22.16 -8.02
CA ALA A 362 -1.21 -23.58 -8.35
C ALA A 362 -0.63 -24.45 -7.22
N ALA A 363 0.54 -24.08 -6.70
CA ALA A 363 1.19 -24.79 -5.61
C ALA A 363 0.31 -24.78 -4.34
N ALA A 364 -0.28 -23.63 -4.00
CA ALA A 364 -1.21 -23.50 -2.89
C ALA A 364 -2.47 -24.37 -3.10
N ALA A 365 -3.01 -24.45 -4.32
CA ALA A 365 -4.15 -25.30 -4.64
C ALA A 365 -3.84 -26.79 -4.48
N VAL A 366 -2.68 -27.24 -4.97
CA VAL A 366 -2.26 -28.64 -4.82
C VAL A 366 -2.02 -28.97 -3.34
N ALA A 367 -1.25 -28.15 -2.63
CA ALA A 367 -0.93 -28.38 -1.22
C ALA A 367 -2.18 -28.41 -0.34
N SER A 368 -3.11 -27.48 -0.54
CA SER A 368 -4.39 -27.45 0.19
C SER A 368 -5.28 -28.65 -0.18
N SER A 369 -5.31 -29.10 -1.44
CA SER A 369 -6.06 -30.30 -1.83
C SER A 369 -5.65 -31.54 -1.02
N PHE A 370 -4.35 -31.74 -0.81
CA PHE A 370 -3.83 -32.83 0.03
C PHE A 370 -4.12 -32.60 1.51
N ALA A 371 -3.93 -31.38 2.02
CA ALA A 371 -4.17 -31.04 3.42
C ALA A 371 -5.63 -31.27 3.84
N PHE A 372 -6.60 -30.77 3.05
CA PHE A 372 -8.02 -30.96 3.33
C PHE A 372 -8.46 -32.42 3.16
N TYR A 373 -7.91 -33.15 2.19
CA TYR A 373 -8.16 -34.59 2.06
C TYR A 373 -7.73 -35.36 3.32
N LYS A 374 -6.53 -35.07 3.84
CA LYS A 374 -6.02 -35.67 5.08
C LYS A 374 -6.84 -35.25 6.29
N LEU A 375 -7.18 -33.97 6.41
CA LEU A 375 -8.00 -33.46 7.51
C LEU A 375 -9.38 -34.14 7.54
N ARG A 376 -10.01 -34.33 6.37
CA ARG A 376 -11.29 -35.04 6.26
C ARG A 376 -11.15 -36.51 6.65
N GLN A 377 -10.06 -37.15 6.25
CA GLN A 377 -9.76 -38.54 6.63
C GLN A 377 -9.58 -38.68 8.15
N LEU A 378 -8.83 -37.78 8.79
CA LEU A 378 -8.64 -37.71 10.24
C LEU A 378 -9.98 -37.49 10.97
N ALA A 379 -10.76 -36.49 10.54
CA ALA A 379 -12.03 -36.16 11.18
C ALA A 379 -13.05 -37.31 11.10
N THR A 380 -13.13 -37.99 9.96
CA THR A 380 -14.10 -39.08 9.75
C THR A 380 -13.66 -40.41 10.34
N ARG A 381 -12.36 -40.74 10.32
CA ARG A 381 -11.84 -42.02 10.84
C ARG A 381 -11.44 -41.99 12.30
N ASP A 382 -10.75 -40.94 12.72
CA ASP A 382 -10.11 -40.89 14.03
C ASP A 382 -11.00 -40.17 15.05
N TRP A 383 -11.79 -39.17 14.61
CA TRP A 383 -12.71 -38.42 15.47
C TRP A 383 -14.17 -38.84 15.32
N GLY A 384 -14.48 -39.77 14.41
CA GLY A 384 -15.83 -40.30 14.21
C GLY A 384 -16.86 -39.26 13.73
N VAL A 385 -16.42 -38.13 13.17
CA VAL A 385 -17.32 -37.08 12.69
C VAL A 385 -18.10 -37.61 11.47
N PRO A 386 -19.44 -37.52 11.46
CA PRO A 386 -20.22 -37.92 10.30
C PRO A 386 -19.78 -37.16 9.04
N ASN A 387 -19.64 -37.87 7.92
CA ASN A 387 -19.12 -37.32 6.66
C ASN A 387 -19.91 -36.09 6.17
N VAL A 388 -21.21 -36.05 6.45
CA VAL A 388 -22.09 -34.91 6.12
C VAL A 388 -21.70 -33.67 6.95
N VAL A 389 -21.45 -33.83 8.24
CA VAL A 389 -21.05 -32.73 9.14
C VAL A 389 -19.67 -32.20 8.76
N ALA A 390 -18.71 -33.08 8.47
CA ALA A 390 -17.39 -32.68 7.97
C ALA A 390 -17.49 -31.87 6.66
N GLY A 391 -18.38 -32.28 5.74
CA GLY A 391 -18.65 -31.51 4.51
C GLY A 391 -19.23 -30.13 4.75
N LEU A 392 -20.20 -29.99 5.66
CA LEU A 392 -20.80 -28.69 5.99
C LEU A 392 -19.78 -27.72 6.63
N VAL A 393 -18.87 -28.23 7.46
CA VAL A 393 -17.80 -27.43 8.06
C VAL A 393 -16.81 -26.94 6.99
N GLU A 394 -16.39 -27.80 6.07
CA GLU A 394 -15.54 -27.40 4.93
C GLU A 394 -16.18 -26.29 4.09
N ASP A 395 -17.48 -26.39 3.84
CA ASP A 395 -18.24 -25.42 3.05
C ASP A 395 -18.31 -24.06 3.77
N ALA A 396 -18.55 -24.06 5.08
CA ALA A 396 -18.54 -22.86 5.90
C ALA A 396 -17.14 -22.20 5.92
N VAL A 397 -16.07 -23.00 6.01
CA VAL A 397 -14.69 -22.50 5.97
C VAL A 397 -14.37 -21.89 4.60
N ALA A 398 -14.77 -22.54 3.50
CA ALA A 398 -14.56 -22.02 2.15
C ALA A 398 -15.27 -20.67 1.95
N LEU A 399 -16.52 -20.55 2.41
CA LEU A 399 -17.29 -19.30 2.37
C LEU A 399 -16.66 -18.21 3.24
N ALA A 400 -16.19 -18.54 4.45
CA ALA A 400 -15.53 -17.59 5.34
C ALA A 400 -14.22 -17.05 4.75
N ILE A 401 -13.40 -17.93 4.15
CA ILE A 401 -12.16 -17.54 3.45
C ILE A 401 -12.50 -16.67 2.23
N GLY A 402 -13.48 -17.08 1.42
CA GLY A 402 -13.95 -16.31 0.26
C GLY A 402 -14.39 -14.89 0.61
N ASN A 403 -15.29 -14.76 1.58
CA ASN A 403 -15.78 -13.44 2.03
C ASN A 403 -14.66 -12.55 2.58
N ARG A 404 -13.72 -13.12 3.33
CA ARG A 404 -12.59 -12.37 3.89
C ARG A 404 -11.61 -11.91 2.80
N LEU A 405 -11.42 -12.70 1.74
CA LEU A 405 -10.60 -12.33 0.59
C LEU A 405 -11.27 -11.25 -0.26
N LEU A 406 -12.59 -11.33 -0.46
CA LEU A 406 -13.38 -10.31 -1.16
C LEU A 406 -13.30 -8.95 -0.47
N ALA A 407 -13.45 -8.92 0.85
CA ALA A 407 -13.33 -7.69 1.64
C ALA A 407 -11.92 -7.06 1.67
N ARG A 408 -10.90 -7.74 1.11
CA ARG A 408 -9.53 -7.24 1.00
C ARG A 408 -9.17 -6.71 -0.38
N ILE A 409 -10.00 -7.00 -1.39
CA ILE A 409 -9.77 -6.59 -2.79
C ILE A 409 -10.70 -5.43 -3.18
N GLY A 410 -11.90 -5.34 -2.59
CA GLY A 410 -12.74 -4.14 -2.65
C GLY A 410 -12.35 -3.12 -1.59
#